data_AF-A0A7R9DD51-F1
#
_entry.id   AF-A0A7R9DD51-F1
#
_cell.length_a   1.000
_cell.length_b   1.000
_cell.length_c   1.000
_cell.angle_alpha   90.00
_cell.angle_beta   90.00
_cell.angle_gamma   90.00
#
_symmetry.space_group_name_H-M   'P 1'
#
loop_
_entity.id
_entity.type
_entity.pdbx_description
1 polymer ?
#
loop_
_entity_poly.entity_id
_entity_poly.type
_entity_poly.pdbx_seq_one_letter_code
_entity_poly.pdbx_strand_id
1 'polypeptide(L)'
;MLYDLGNRRDYYNWDWAGNIGWSYDEVLPYFKKSENMGVERYLNSSFHKTGGYLTMEEFRYHPKILDTLLKSAKGIGYQNNDINGEKQIGFGLAYGTVRCSTTKAFFLGLLNILIDSNKKVTQDVVFKMKMQRHTVVVRKEVIVSSAGAINSPNLLMLSGIRPPSQLLEAGILPIIADLKVGQNLQDRITLGGLVYTIQYPIGIVFPRISNPEKFTQFLLQNDGPLMTLGVGQAL
;
A
#
# COMPACT_ATOMS: atom_id res chain seq x y z
N MET A 1 -0.91 -6.37 -8.02
CA MET A 1 -1.26 -4.98 -7.64
C MET A 1 0.05 -4.30 -7.33
N LEU A 2 0.20 -3.07 -7.83
CA LEU A 2 1.44 -2.33 -7.95
C LEU A 2 2.17 -2.21 -6.61
N TYR A 3 3.47 -2.50 -6.60
CA TYR A 3 4.32 -2.39 -5.41
C TYR A 3 5.32 -1.25 -5.62
N ASP A 4 5.04 -0.11 -4.98
CA ASP A 4 5.79 1.13 -5.10
C ASP A 4 6.06 1.68 -3.70
N LEU A 5 7.33 1.95 -3.42
CA LEU A 5 7.81 2.56 -2.19
C LEU A 5 7.89 4.08 -2.41
N GLY A 6 7.76 4.84 -1.32
CA GLY A 6 7.95 6.29 -1.39
C GLY A 6 9.36 6.68 -1.86
N ASN A 7 9.56 7.94 -2.21
CA ASN A 7 10.90 8.42 -2.47
C ASN A 7 11.69 8.46 -1.16
N ARG A 8 13.00 8.18 -1.19
CA ARG A 8 13.83 8.27 0.02
C ARG A 8 13.70 9.59 0.76
N ARG A 9 13.58 10.67 -0.02
CA ARG A 9 13.42 12.03 0.51
C ARG A 9 12.16 12.18 1.35
N ASP A 10 11.09 11.45 1.05
CA ASP A 10 9.85 11.50 1.83
C ASP A 10 10.08 11.02 3.26
N TYR A 11 10.84 9.93 3.44
CA TYR A 11 11.19 9.37 4.74
C TYR A 11 12.23 10.20 5.49
N TYR A 12 13.24 10.73 4.79
CA TYR A 12 14.15 11.70 5.42
C TYR A 12 13.42 12.96 5.89
N ASN A 13 12.43 13.44 5.13
CA ASN A 13 11.60 14.56 5.57
C ASN A 13 10.77 14.21 6.83
N TRP A 14 10.36 12.96 7.02
CA TRP A 14 9.69 12.53 8.25
C TRP A 14 10.61 12.62 9.46
N ASP A 15 11.84 12.13 9.32
CA ASP A 15 12.87 12.23 10.36
C ASP A 15 13.19 13.70 10.70
N TRP A 16 13.40 14.54 9.68
CA TRP A 16 13.64 15.98 9.85
C TRP A 16 12.44 16.73 10.45
N ALA A 17 11.22 16.23 10.25
CA ALA A 17 10.02 16.75 10.91
C ALA A 17 9.90 16.34 12.39
N GLY A 18 10.89 15.64 12.93
CA GLY A 18 10.97 15.21 14.33
C GLY A 18 10.54 13.76 14.58
N ASN A 19 10.28 12.97 13.52
CA ASN A 19 9.94 11.55 13.65
C ASN A 19 11.21 10.70 13.65
N ILE A 20 12.02 10.83 14.69
CA ILE A 20 13.27 10.09 14.86
C ILE A 20 13.02 8.59 14.70
N GLY A 21 13.83 7.90 13.91
CA GLY A 21 13.65 6.47 13.63
C GLY A 21 12.92 6.16 12.32
N TRP A 22 12.47 7.20 11.59
CA TRP A 22 11.68 7.06 10.37
C TRP A 22 12.41 7.53 9.10
N SER A 23 13.73 7.69 9.16
CA SER A 23 14.54 7.94 7.96
C SER A 23 14.50 6.75 6.99
N TYR A 24 14.83 6.99 5.71
CA TYR A 24 14.76 5.91 4.70
C TYR A 24 15.60 4.68 5.07
N ASP A 25 16.79 4.91 5.62
CA ASP A 25 17.72 3.84 5.99
C ASP A 25 17.20 2.99 7.16
N GLU A 26 16.38 3.58 8.03
CA GLU A 26 15.77 2.90 9.18
C GLU A 26 14.52 2.11 8.79
N VAL A 27 13.73 2.61 7.83
CA VAL A 27 12.50 1.93 7.37
C VAL A 27 12.76 0.87 6.29
N LEU A 28 13.81 1.02 5.47
CA LEU A 28 14.13 0.08 4.39
C LEU A 28 14.25 -1.39 4.87
N PRO A 29 14.90 -1.70 6.01
CA PRO A 29 14.91 -3.04 6.57
C PRO A 29 13.52 -3.65 6.80
N TYR A 30 12.52 -2.84 7.14
CA TYR A 30 11.14 -3.29 7.34
C TYR A 30 10.42 -3.58 6.03
N PHE A 31 10.62 -2.76 5.00
CA PHE A 31 10.13 -3.08 3.64
C PHE A 31 10.71 -4.41 3.17
N LYS A 32 12.04 -4.56 3.28
CA LYS A 32 12.75 -5.81 2.95
C LYS A 32 12.31 -7.00 3.79
N LYS A 33 11.97 -6.81 5.08
CA LYS A 33 11.47 -7.90 5.94
C LYS A 33 10.14 -8.45 5.44
N SER A 34 9.28 -7.60 4.89
CA SER A 34 7.97 -7.99 4.39
C SER A 34 8.02 -8.62 2.99
N GLU A 35 9.02 -8.24 2.20
CA GLU A 35 9.15 -8.55 0.79
C GLU A 35 9.73 -9.95 0.54
N ASN A 36 9.17 -10.63 -0.46
CA ASN A 36 9.76 -11.79 -1.10
C ASN A 36 9.92 -11.50 -2.60
N MET A 37 11.08 -10.97 -2.99
CA MET A 37 11.36 -10.60 -4.37
C MET A 37 11.45 -11.84 -5.28
N GLY A 38 10.52 -11.98 -6.22
CA GLY A 38 10.49 -13.05 -7.22
C GLY A 38 10.91 -12.59 -8.62
N VAL A 39 11.20 -11.31 -8.82
CA VAL A 39 11.62 -10.76 -10.11
C VAL A 39 13.13 -10.96 -10.29
N GLU A 40 13.51 -11.81 -11.24
CA GLU A 40 14.89 -12.30 -11.41
C GLU A 40 15.93 -11.17 -11.50
N ARG A 41 15.66 -10.12 -12.28
CA ARG A 41 16.57 -8.97 -12.46
C ARG A 41 16.86 -8.18 -11.17
N TYR A 42 16.08 -8.38 -10.11
CA TYR A 42 16.21 -7.65 -8.84
C TYR A 42 16.69 -8.52 -7.67
N LEU A 43 16.92 -9.82 -7.88
CA LEU A 43 17.34 -10.74 -6.81
C LEU A 43 18.68 -10.36 -6.17
N ASN A 44 19.59 -9.73 -6.93
CA ASN A 44 20.91 -9.30 -6.46
C ASN A 44 20.95 -7.82 -6.03
N SER A 45 19.80 -7.14 -6.00
CA SER A 45 19.72 -5.73 -5.60
C SER A 45 19.85 -5.57 -4.09
N SER A 46 20.61 -4.58 -3.64
CA SER A 46 20.67 -4.22 -2.22
C SER A 46 19.35 -3.67 -1.67
N PHE A 47 18.44 -3.24 -2.55
CA PHE A 47 17.14 -2.67 -2.20
C PHE A 47 16.06 -3.71 -1.94
N HIS A 48 16.29 -4.95 -2.36
CA HIS A 48 15.30 -6.03 -2.26
C HIS A 48 15.75 -7.16 -1.36
N LYS A 49 14.80 -8.00 -0.97
CA LYS A 49 15.04 -9.21 -0.19
C LYS A 49 14.09 -10.34 -0.59
N THR A 50 14.56 -11.57 -0.46
CA THR A 50 13.76 -12.79 -0.60
C THR A 50 13.40 -13.37 0.78
N GLY A 51 12.32 -14.15 0.84
CA GLY A 51 11.91 -14.88 2.04
C GLY A 51 10.94 -14.16 2.98
N GLY A 52 10.46 -12.96 2.63
CA GLY A 52 9.32 -12.33 3.31
C GLY A 52 7.97 -12.99 2.95
N TYR A 53 6.88 -12.38 3.42
CA TYR A 53 5.53 -12.92 3.25
C TYR A 53 4.81 -12.39 1.99
N LEU A 54 5.25 -11.25 1.46
CA LEU A 54 4.67 -10.62 0.28
C LEU A 54 5.51 -10.94 -0.96
N THR A 55 5.08 -11.91 -1.75
CA THR A 55 5.75 -12.26 -3.01
C THR A 55 5.53 -11.18 -4.07
N MET A 56 6.63 -10.61 -4.55
CA MET A 56 6.68 -9.69 -5.69
C MET A 56 6.97 -10.47 -6.96
N GLU A 57 6.12 -10.33 -7.96
CA GLU A 57 6.26 -10.97 -9.25
C GLU A 57 6.03 -9.96 -10.37
N GLU A 58 6.50 -10.28 -11.56
CA GLU A 58 6.09 -9.57 -12.76
C GLU A 58 4.63 -9.88 -13.09
N PHE A 59 3.97 -8.95 -13.78
CA PHE A 59 2.65 -9.22 -14.32
C PHE A 59 2.74 -10.30 -15.40
N ARG A 60 1.82 -11.26 -15.39
CA ARG A 60 1.82 -12.39 -16.34
C ARG A 60 1.61 -11.91 -17.79
N TYR A 61 0.96 -10.76 -17.97
CA TYR A 61 0.71 -10.18 -19.29
C TYR A 61 1.17 -8.72 -19.41
N HIS A 62 2.10 -8.50 -20.34
CA HIS A 62 2.62 -7.20 -20.74
C HIS A 62 2.04 -6.80 -22.11
N PRO A 63 1.17 -5.77 -22.18
CA PRO A 63 0.67 -5.25 -23.44
C PRO A 63 1.80 -4.65 -24.27
N LYS A 64 1.77 -4.85 -25.59
CA LYS A 64 2.79 -4.32 -26.52
C LYS A 64 2.98 -2.80 -26.45
N ILE A 65 1.95 -2.05 -26.04
CA ILE A 65 2.06 -0.61 -25.83
C ILE A 65 3.11 -0.24 -24.77
N LEU A 66 3.40 -1.11 -23.78
CA LEU A 66 4.43 -0.87 -22.77
C LEU A 66 5.82 -0.76 -23.39
N ASP A 67 6.16 -1.62 -24.35
CA ASP A 67 7.44 -1.56 -25.06
C ASP A 67 7.60 -0.22 -25.78
N THR A 68 6.53 0.27 -26.40
CA THR A 68 6.50 1.57 -27.07
C THR A 68 6.70 2.71 -26.08
N LEU A 69 6.05 2.65 -24.91
CA LEU A 69 6.20 3.67 -23.86
C LEU A 69 7.63 3.71 -23.31
N LEU A 70 8.19 2.56 -22.95
CA LEU A 70 9.56 2.46 -22.42
C LEU A 70 10.62 2.87 -23.44
N LYS A 71 10.43 2.53 -24.72
CA LYS A 71 11.31 3.00 -25.80
C LYS A 71 11.20 4.51 -25.98
N SER A 72 9.99 5.07 -25.91
CA SER A 72 9.75 6.51 -26.04
C SER A 72 10.35 7.28 -24.86
N ALA A 73 10.20 6.77 -23.64
CA ALA A 73 10.84 7.31 -22.44
C ALA A 73 12.36 7.41 -22.59
N LYS A 74 12.98 6.35 -23.12
CA LYS A 74 14.41 6.35 -23.46
C LYS A 74 14.76 7.39 -24.53
N GLY A 75 13.91 7.56 -25.54
CA GLY A 75 14.08 8.55 -26.60
C GLY A 75 14.08 10.00 -26.11
N ILE A 76 13.41 10.29 -24.99
CA ILE A 76 13.40 11.62 -24.36
C ILE A 76 14.40 11.75 -23.19
N GLY A 77 15.28 10.77 -23.01
CA GLY A 77 16.40 10.82 -22.07
C GLY A 77 16.18 10.15 -20.71
N TYR A 78 15.03 9.52 -20.45
CA TYR A 78 14.83 8.77 -19.21
C TYR A 78 15.35 7.34 -19.30
N GLN A 79 15.94 6.85 -18.21
CA GLN A 79 16.41 5.48 -18.13
C GLN A 79 15.31 4.54 -17.64
N ASN A 80 15.40 3.27 -18.02
CA ASN A 80 14.56 2.21 -17.47
C ASN A 80 15.21 1.66 -16.21
N ASN A 81 14.75 2.10 -15.05
CA ASN A 81 15.29 1.76 -13.75
C ASN A 81 14.32 0.86 -12.96
N ASP A 82 14.83 0.33 -11.87
CA ASP A 82 13.99 -0.19 -10.80
C ASP A 82 13.28 0.95 -10.07
N ILE A 83 11.94 0.91 -10.04
CA ILE A 83 11.08 1.93 -9.43
C ILE A 83 11.35 2.10 -7.92
N ASN A 84 11.85 1.04 -7.26
CA ASN A 84 12.18 1.02 -5.83
C ASN A 84 13.69 0.98 -5.57
N GLY A 85 14.50 1.13 -6.62
CA GLY A 85 15.95 0.94 -6.57
C GLY A 85 16.74 2.18 -6.17
N GLU A 86 18.01 2.20 -6.59
CA GLU A 86 18.90 3.32 -6.29
C GLU A 86 18.45 4.64 -6.92
N LYS A 87 18.05 4.58 -8.19
CA LYS A 87 17.66 5.74 -8.99
C LYS A 87 16.17 5.66 -9.32
N GLN A 88 15.36 6.33 -8.51
CA GLN A 88 13.91 6.37 -8.68
C GLN A 88 13.44 7.32 -9.81
N ILE A 89 14.29 8.25 -10.26
CA ILE A 89 13.99 9.10 -11.42
C ILE A 89 14.24 8.30 -12.70
N GLY A 90 13.18 8.03 -13.45
CA GLY A 90 13.22 7.28 -14.70
C GLY A 90 11.85 6.72 -15.03
N PHE A 91 11.84 5.72 -15.91
CA PHE A 91 10.70 4.84 -16.09
C PHE A 91 11.05 3.42 -15.63
N GLY A 92 10.08 2.57 -15.37
CA GLY A 92 10.32 1.19 -14.99
C GLY A 92 9.11 0.30 -15.24
N LEU A 93 9.38 -0.99 -15.44
CA LEU A 93 8.31 -1.99 -15.40
C LEU A 93 7.97 -2.28 -13.95
N ALA A 94 6.73 -1.92 -13.59
CA ALA A 94 6.15 -2.23 -12.31
C ALA A 94 6.05 -3.75 -12.11
N TYR A 95 6.20 -4.13 -10.87
CA TYR A 95 5.98 -5.48 -10.37
C TYR A 95 5.07 -5.39 -9.14
N GLY A 96 4.59 -6.53 -8.68
CA GLY A 96 3.79 -6.56 -7.47
C GLY A 96 3.19 -7.92 -7.20
N THR A 97 2.18 -7.97 -6.34
CA THR A 97 1.58 -9.25 -5.95
C THR A 97 0.54 -9.71 -6.97
N VAL A 98 0.49 -11.00 -7.31
CA VAL A 98 -0.73 -11.61 -7.85
C VAL A 98 -1.77 -11.66 -6.73
N ARG A 99 -2.71 -10.70 -6.72
CA ARG A 99 -3.74 -10.44 -5.68
C ARG A 99 -3.42 -11.09 -4.32
N CYS A 100 -2.60 -10.41 -3.53
CA CYS A 100 -2.30 -10.83 -2.16
C CYS A 100 -2.77 -9.74 -1.18
N SER A 101 -3.74 -10.06 -0.32
CA SER A 101 -4.16 -9.15 0.75
C SER A 101 -3.22 -9.26 1.94
N THR A 102 -3.18 -8.24 2.80
CA THR A 102 -2.42 -8.28 4.05
C THR A 102 -2.84 -9.48 4.92
N THR A 103 -4.13 -9.83 4.94
CA THR A 103 -4.62 -11.04 5.62
C THR A 103 -4.01 -12.30 5.02
N LYS A 104 -4.01 -12.45 3.70
CA LYS A 104 -3.43 -13.64 3.06
C LYS A 104 -1.92 -13.77 3.32
N ALA A 105 -1.20 -12.66 3.30
CA ALA A 105 0.25 -12.66 3.47
C ALA A 105 0.68 -12.85 4.94
N PHE A 106 0.10 -12.08 5.86
CA PHE A 106 0.59 -11.97 7.24
C PHE A 106 -0.30 -12.68 8.26
N PHE A 107 -1.54 -12.99 7.90
CA PHE A 107 -2.50 -13.63 8.80
C PHE A 107 -2.67 -15.11 8.45
N LEU A 108 -1.65 -15.90 8.79
CA LEU A 108 -1.63 -17.37 8.61
C LEU A 108 -2.23 -18.12 9.82
N GLY A 109 -3.14 -17.51 10.57
CA GLY A 109 -3.77 -18.12 11.75
C GLY A 109 -2.90 -18.18 13.01
N LEU A 110 -1.64 -17.74 12.95
CA LEU A 110 -0.73 -17.66 14.10
C LEU A 110 -0.38 -16.20 14.37
N LEU A 111 -1.22 -15.55 15.17
CA LEU A 111 -0.94 -14.20 15.66
C LEU A 111 0.09 -14.29 16.79
N ASN A 112 1.38 -14.33 16.45
CA ASN A 112 2.44 -14.07 17.42
C ASN A 112 2.45 -12.57 17.69
N ILE A 113 1.56 -12.13 18.59
CA ILE A 113 1.57 -10.75 19.09
C ILE A 113 2.90 -10.56 19.83
N LEU A 114 3.75 -9.66 19.34
CA LEU A 114 4.87 -9.14 20.12
C LEU A 114 4.26 -8.35 21.27
N ILE A 115 4.33 -8.91 22.48
CA ILE A 115 3.75 -8.28 23.66
C ILE A 115 4.83 -7.88 24.65
N ASP A 116 5.26 -6.62 24.57
CA ASP A 116 6.08 -5.97 25.58
C ASP A 116 5.39 -6.06 26.96
N SER A 117 6.07 -6.61 27.95
CA SER A 117 5.52 -6.92 29.28
C SER A 117 5.53 -5.74 30.25
N ASN A 118 6.08 -4.59 29.87
CA ASN A 118 6.39 -3.52 30.82
C ASN A 118 5.34 -2.41 30.93
N LYS A 119 4.19 -2.52 30.25
CA LYS A 119 3.12 -1.51 30.30
C LYS A 119 1.82 -2.08 30.86
N LYS A 120 1.36 -1.53 31.98
CA LYS A 120 0.01 -1.76 32.51
C LYS A 120 -0.91 -0.67 31.97
N VAL A 121 -1.84 -1.03 31.08
CA VAL A 121 -3.01 -0.19 30.78
C VAL A 121 -4.21 -1.11 30.64
N THR A 122 -5.25 -0.84 31.43
CA THR A 122 -6.58 -1.47 31.31
C THR A 122 -7.47 -0.48 30.58
N GLN A 123 -7.59 -0.59 29.25
CA GLN A 123 -8.55 0.19 28.45
C GLN A 123 -9.59 -0.76 27.86
N ASP A 124 -10.86 -0.38 27.97
CA ASP A 124 -11.99 -1.11 27.42
C ASP A 124 -12.19 -0.73 25.95
N VAL A 125 -11.99 -1.68 25.05
CA VAL A 125 -12.35 -1.52 23.64
C VAL A 125 -13.78 -1.97 23.44
N VAL A 126 -14.63 -1.06 23.01
CA VAL A 126 -16.04 -1.33 22.73
C VAL A 126 -16.26 -1.41 21.22
N PHE A 127 -16.91 -2.48 20.76
CA PHE A 127 -17.30 -2.61 19.36
C PHE A 127 -18.67 -3.29 19.22
N LYS A 128 -19.25 -3.20 18.03
CA LYS A 128 -20.52 -3.81 17.68
C LYS A 128 -20.30 -4.93 16.67
N MET A 129 -20.71 -6.15 16.99
CA MET A 129 -20.65 -7.31 16.10
C MET A 129 -22.01 -7.98 16.07
N LYS A 130 -22.55 -8.28 14.88
CA LYS A 130 -23.92 -8.85 14.71
C LYS A 130 -24.99 -8.10 15.51
N MET A 131 -24.89 -6.77 15.50
CA MET A 131 -25.71 -5.85 16.28
C MET A 131 -25.60 -5.92 17.81
N GLN A 132 -24.76 -6.78 18.36
CA GLN A 132 -24.50 -6.88 19.79
C GLN A 132 -23.29 -6.04 20.18
N ARG A 133 -23.38 -5.37 21.33
CA ARG A 133 -22.29 -4.59 21.90
C ARG A 133 -21.37 -5.54 22.67
N HIS A 134 -20.08 -5.48 22.35
CA HIS A 134 -19.04 -6.23 23.04
C HIS A 134 -18.02 -5.26 23.63
N THR A 135 -17.51 -5.62 24.80
CA THR A 135 -16.43 -4.90 25.47
C THR A 135 -15.29 -5.87 25.71
N VAL A 136 -14.08 -5.50 25.30
CA VAL A 136 -12.87 -6.29 25.52
C VAL A 136 -11.88 -5.48 26.32
N VAL A 137 -11.39 -6.08 27.40
CA VAL A 137 -10.34 -5.51 28.24
C VAL A 137 -8.99 -5.83 27.60
N VAL A 138 -8.23 -4.80 27.25
CA VAL A 138 -6.87 -4.95 26.73
C VAL A 138 -5.87 -4.74 27.87
N ARG A 139 -4.88 -5.64 27.99
CA ARG A 139 -3.91 -5.64 29.12
C ARG A 139 -2.59 -4.92 28.81
N LYS A 140 -2.28 -4.69 27.54
CA LYS A 140 -0.98 -4.18 27.09
C LYS A 140 -1.16 -2.95 26.20
N GLU A 141 -1.50 -3.14 24.93
CA GLU A 141 -1.57 -2.04 23.98
C GLU A 141 -2.78 -2.17 23.04
N VAL A 142 -3.36 -1.02 22.69
CA VAL A 142 -4.41 -0.89 21.67
C VAL A 142 -3.80 -0.18 20.46
N ILE A 143 -3.82 -0.83 19.29
CA ILE A 143 -3.29 -0.28 18.05
C ILE A 143 -4.45 0.29 17.21
N VAL A 144 -4.64 1.61 17.24
CA VAL A 144 -5.76 2.28 16.59
C VAL A 144 -5.50 2.59 15.11
N SER A 145 -4.23 2.76 14.72
CA SER A 145 -3.82 3.13 13.35
C SER A 145 -4.27 2.15 12.26
N SER A 146 -4.57 0.91 12.65
CA SER A 146 -5.05 -0.15 11.75
C SER A 146 -6.45 0.11 11.17
N ALA A 147 -7.21 1.07 11.69
CA ALA A 147 -8.50 1.46 11.14
C ALA A 147 -8.38 2.38 9.89
N GLY A 148 -7.15 2.75 9.50
CA GLY A 148 -6.86 3.57 8.33
C GLY A 148 -7.02 5.07 8.58
N ALA A 149 -6.64 5.89 7.61
CA ALA A 149 -6.55 7.36 7.74
C ALA A 149 -7.89 8.05 8.06
N ILE A 150 -9.02 7.41 7.73
CA ILE A 150 -10.37 7.97 7.98
C ILE A 150 -10.93 7.52 9.34
N ASN A 151 -10.91 6.22 9.64
CA ASN A 151 -11.57 5.70 10.83
C ASN A 151 -10.71 5.79 12.09
N SER A 152 -9.38 5.76 11.98
CA SER A 152 -8.48 5.91 13.14
C SER A 152 -8.70 7.24 13.86
N PRO A 153 -8.69 8.41 13.19
CA PRO A 153 -9.00 9.67 13.87
C PRO A 153 -10.44 9.69 14.37
N ASN A 154 -11.42 9.11 13.65
CA ASN A 154 -12.80 9.04 14.12
C ASN A 154 -12.91 8.31 15.47
N LEU A 155 -12.26 7.14 15.60
CA LEU A 155 -12.23 6.37 16.85
C LEU A 155 -11.62 7.17 18.01
N LEU A 156 -10.51 7.88 17.77
CA LEU A 156 -9.87 8.73 18.77
C LEU A 156 -10.78 9.90 19.19
N MET A 157 -11.43 10.56 18.23
CA MET A 157 -12.36 11.66 18.51
C MET A 157 -13.59 11.19 19.31
N LEU A 158 -14.19 10.06 18.95
CA LEU A 158 -15.29 9.44 19.71
C LEU A 158 -14.86 8.98 21.11
N SER A 159 -13.56 8.73 21.29
CA SER A 159 -12.96 8.41 22.59
C SER A 159 -12.55 9.67 23.38
N GLY A 160 -12.91 10.87 22.95
CA GLY A 160 -12.62 12.11 23.67
C GLY A 160 -11.20 12.66 23.47
N ILE A 161 -10.52 12.27 22.38
CA ILE A 161 -9.16 12.75 22.03
C ILE A 161 -9.28 13.69 20.82
N ARG A 162 -9.51 14.98 21.09
CA ARG A 162 -9.75 16.07 20.12
C ARG A 162 -9.77 17.42 20.86
N PRO A 163 -9.66 18.60 20.20
CA PRO A 163 -9.76 19.87 20.94
C PRO A 163 -11.09 20.00 21.70
N PRO A 164 -11.07 20.46 22.98
CA PRO A 164 -12.22 20.49 23.87
C PRO A 164 -13.48 21.14 23.29
N SER A 165 -13.31 22.27 22.59
CA SER A 165 -14.44 23.01 21.99
C SER A 165 -15.22 22.15 20.99
N GLN A 166 -14.52 21.36 20.17
CA GLN A 166 -15.12 20.50 19.16
C GLN A 166 -15.76 19.24 19.77
N LEU A 167 -15.25 18.75 20.91
CA LEU A 167 -15.87 17.65 21.65
C LEU A 167 -17.17 18.07 22.32
N LEU A 168 -17.17 19.26 22.93
CA LEU A 168 -18.36 19.82 23.58
C LEU A 168 -19.48 20.09 22.57
N GLU A 169 -19.15 20.66 21.40
CA GLU A 169 -20.10 20.86 20.30
C GLU A 169 -20.72 19.55 19.81
N ALA A 170 -19.93 18.47 19.76
CA ALA A 170 -20.38 17.14 19.36
C ALA A 170 -21.08 16.35 20.48
N GLY A 171 -21.19 16.89 21.70
CA GLY A 171 -21.78 16.20 22.85
C GLY A 171 -20.96 15.00 23.37
N ILE A 172 -19.64 14.98 23.11
CA ILE A 172 -18.75 13.88 23.49
C ILE A 172 -18.07 14.20 24.82
N LEU A 173 -18.34 13.38 25.84
CA LEU A 173 -17.71 13.42 27.16
C LEU A 173 -17.39 11.98 27.62
N PRO A 174 -16.33 11.76 28.41
CA PRO A 174 -15.38 12.75 28.92
C PRO A 174 -14.33 13.18 27.88
N ILE A 175 -13.71 14.35 28.10
CA ILE A 175 -12.55 14.82 27.32
C ILE A 175 -11.30 14.18 27.93
N ILE A 176 -10.58 13.39 27.12
CA ILE A 176 -9.38 12.65 27.55
C ILE A 176 -8.12 13.44 27.23
N ALA A 177 -8.00 14.00 26.03
CA ALA A 177 -6.82 14.78 25.62
C ALA A 177 -7.13 15.81 24.54
N ASP A 178 -6.47 16.97 24.64
CA ASP A 178 -6.50 18.04 23.64
C ASP A 178 -5.40 17.81 22.58
N LEU A 179 -5.76 17.09 21.52
CA LEU A 179 -4.90 16.82 20.37
C LEU A 179 -5.64 17.15 19.08
N LYS A 180 -4.93 17.67 18.07
CA LYS A 180 -5.50 18.04 16.75
C LYS A 180 -5.81 16.82 15.86
N VAL A 181 -6.50 15.83 16.39
CA VAL A 181 -6.90 14.61 15.68
C VAL A 181 -7.88 14.93 14.55
N GLY A 182 -7.73 14.24 13.42
CA GLY A 182 -8.57 14.41 12.22
C GLY A 182 -8.13 15.54 11.29
N GLN A 183 -7.05 16.24 11.62
CA GLN A 183 -6.42 17.25 10.77
C GLN A 183 -5.35 16.62 9.86
N ASN A 184 -4.81 17.41 8.92
CA ASN A 184 -3.72 16.99 8.02
C ASN A 184 -4.05 15.77 7.15
N LEU A 185 -5.31 15.63 6.71
CA LEU A 185 -5.67 14.64 5.70
C LEU A 185 -5.00 14.99 4.38
N GLN A 186 -4.24 14.05 3.84
CA GLN A 186 -3.56 14.17 2.56
C GLN A 186 -3.91 12.95 1.70
N ASP A 187 -4.10 13.19 0.40
CA ASP A 187 -4.33 12.14 -0.59
C ASP A 187 -3.75 12.61 -1.94
N ARG A 188 -3.54 11.67 -2.87
CA ARG A 188 -3.08 11.96 -4.22
C ARG A 188 -4.28 12.21 -5.14
N ILE A 189 -4.42 13.44 -5.62
CA ILE A 189 -5.42 13.76 -6.64
C ILE A 189 -5.01 13.05 -7.93
N THR A 190 -5.85 12.12 -8.38
CA THR A 190 -5.65 11.40 -9.64
C THR A 190 -6.54 12.01 -10.72
N LEU A 191 -5.92 12.47 -11.82
CA LEU A 191 -6.67 12.88 -13.00
C LEU A 191 -7.06 11.66 -13.82
N GLY A 192 -8.32 11.23 -13.69
CA GLY A 192 -8.90 10.26 -14.61
C GLY A 192 -9.18 10.87 -15.98
N GLY A 193 -9.17 10.04 -17.03
CA GLY A 193 -9.78 10.41 -18.30
C GLY A 193 -8.89 11.08 -19.35
N LEU A 194 -7.56 11.12 -19.17
CA LEU A 194 -6.67 11.38 -20.30
C LEU A 194 -6.66 10.16 -21.23
N VAL A 195 -7.47 10.24 -22.28
CA VAL A 195 -7.65 9.17 -23.26
C VAL A 195 -7.01 9.58 -24.57
N TYR A 196 -6.11 8.75 -25.07
CA TYR A 196 -5.47 8.91 -26.37
C TYR A 196 -5.97 7.81 -27.32
N THR A 197 -6.26 8.19 -28.56
CA THR A 197 -6.50 7.22 -29.62
C THR A 197 -5.17 6.68 -30.10
N ILE A 198 -5.09 5.36 -30.30
CA ILE A 198 -3.92 4.69 -30.86
C ILE A 198 -4.30 4.06 -32.18
N GLN A 199 -3.46 4.27 -33.21
CA GLN A 199 -3.71 3.73 -34.55
C GLN A 199 -3.60 2.20 -34.57
N TYR A 200 -2.65 1.64 -33.82
CA TYR A 200 -2.40 0.21 -33.78
C TYR A 200 -3.12 -0.45 -32.60
N PRO A 201 -3.65 -1.68 -32.75
CA PRO A 201 -4.38 -2.38 -31.69
C PRO A 201 -3.45 -3.01 -30.63
N ILE A 202 -2.48 -2.24 -30.13
CA ILE A 202 -1.42 -2.71 -29.21
C ILE A 202 -1.70 -2.44 -27.72
N GLY A 203 -2.75 -1.67 -27.44
CA GLY A 203 -3.24 -1.41 -26.08
C GLY A 203 -4.31 -2.39 -25.61
N ILE A 204 -4.61 -2.35 -24.32
CA ILE A 204 -5.71 -3.13 -23.70
C ILE A 204 -7.00 -2.33 -23.82
N VAL A 205 -8.01 -2.94 -24.45
CA VAL A 205 -9.35 -2.37 -24.59
C VAL A 205 -10.36 -3.42 -24.14
N PHE A 206 -11.13 -3.10 -23.09
CA PHE A 206 -11.97 -4.07 -22.39
C PHE A 206 -12.88 -4.88 -23.32
N PRO A 207 -13.66 -4.27 -24.25
CA PRO A 207 -14.45 -5.02 -25.22
C PRO A 207 -13.69 -6.07 -26.05
N ARG A 208 -12.39 -5.88 -26.31
CA ARG A 208 -11.58 -6.84 -27.07
C ARG A 208 -11.12 -8.03 -26.24
N ILE A 209 -10.98 -7.85 -24.92
CA ILE A 209 -10.46 -8.87 -24.00
C ILE A 209 -11.57 -9.57 -23.22
N SER A 210 -12.79 -9.04 -23.26
CA SER A 210 -13.99 -9.61 -22.64
C SER A 210 -14.66 -10.64 -23.55
N ASN A 211 -13.98 -11.77 -23.78
CA ASN A 211 -14.52 -12.90 -24.54
C ASN A 211 -14.24 -14.24 -23.84
N PRO A 212 -15.03 -15.29 -24.12
CA PRO A 212 -14.91 -16.58 -23.41
C PRO A 212 -13.51 -17.19 -23.45
N GLU A 213 -12.80 -17.09 -24.58
CA GLU A 213 -11.44 -17.63 -24.73
C GLU A 213 -10.46 -16.99 -23.73
N LYS A 214 -10.48 -15.65 -23.60
CA LYS A 214 -9.60 -14.94 -22.65
C LYS A 214 -9.99 -15.20 -21.20
N PHE A 215 -11.28 -15.39 -20.92
CA PHE A 215 -11.73 -15.84 -19.60
C PHE A 215 -11.26 -17.26 -19.28
N THR A 216 -11.34 -18.19 -20.23
CA THR A 216 -10.83 -19.56 -20.06
C THR A 216 -9.32 -19.57 -19.84
N GLN A 217 -8.56 -18.77 -20.60
CA GLN A 217 -7.12 -18.59 -20.40
C GLN A 217 -6.81 -18.10 -18.98
N PHE A 218 -7.54 -17.08 -18.51
CA PHE A 218 -7.38 -16.57 -17.15
C PHE A 218 -7.68 -17.62 -16.08
N LEU A 219 -8.83 -18.32 -16.19
CA LEU A 219 -9.29 -19.27 -15.17
C LEU A 219 -8.45 -20.55 -15.10
N LEU A 220 -8.06 -21.09 -16.26
CA LEU A 220 -7.39 -22.39 -16.32
C LEU A 220 -5.87 -22.28 -16.33
N GLN A 221 -5.32 -21.18 -16.84
CA GLN A 221 -3.87 -21.02 -17.05
C GLN A 221 -3.25 -19.91 -16.17
N ASN A 222 -4.06 -19.11 -15.46
CA ASN A 222 -3.59 -17.91 -14.74
C ASN A 222 -2.79 -16.96 -15.64
N ASP A 223 -3.20 -16.86 -16.91
CA ASP A 223 -2.49 -16.10 -17.95
C ASP A 223 -3.46 -15.29 -18.82
N GLY A 224 -2.90 -14.43 -19.68
CA GLY A 224 -3.64 -13.67 -20.67
C GLY A 224 -3.96 -12.23 -20.25
N PRO A 225 -4.68 -11.49 -21.11
CA PRO A 225 -4.84 -10.04 -20.99
C PRO A 225 -5.67 -9.58 -19.77
N LEU A 226 -6.26 -10.50 -19.00
CA LEU A 226 -6.92 -10.21 -17.74
C LEU A 226 -5.94 -10.15 -16.55
N MET A 227 -4.69 -10.60 -16.73
CA MET A 227 -3.60 -10.59 -15.73
C MET A 227 -2.68 -9.37 -15.86
N THR A 228 -3.22 -8.23 -16.34
CA THR A 228 -2.46 -7.02 -16.67
C THR A 228 -2.96 -5.80 -15.88
N LEU A 229 -2.08 -4.82 -15.60
CA LEU A 229 -2.49 -3.47 -15.20
C LEU A 229 -2.57 -2.49 -16.39
N GLY A 230 -2.50 -3.01 -17.63
CA GLY A 230 -2.48 -2.16 -18.82
C GLY A 230 -1.24 -1.27 -18.85
N VAL A 231 -1.44 0.00 -19.22
CA VAL A 231 -0.36 1.01 -19.26
C VAL A 231 0.17 1.37 -17.87
N GLY A 232 -0.58 1.11 -16.80
CA GLY A 232 -0.14 1.38 -15.43
C GLY A 232 1.01 0.49 -14.95
N GLN A 233 1.51 -0.42 -15.80
CA GLN A 233 2.74 -1.16 -15.53
C GLN A 233 4.00 -0.37 -15.92
N ALA A 234 3.90 0.67 -16.74
CA ALA A 234 5.01 1.59 -16.97
C ALA A 234 4.83 2.78 -16.02
N LEU A 235 5.72 2.84 -15.02
CA LEU A 235 5.84 3.97 -14.08
C LEU A 235 7.03 4.83 -14.46
#